data_AF-A0A350AX90-F1
#
_entry.id   AF-A0A350AX90-F1
#
_cell.length_a   1.000
_cell.length_b   1.000
_cell.length_c   1.000
_cell.angle_alpha   90.00
_cell.angle_beta   90.00
_cell.angle_gamma   90.00
#
_symmetry.space_group_name_H-M   'P 1'
#
loop_
_entity.id
_entity.type
_entity.pdbx_description
1 polymer ?
#
loop_
_entity_poly.entity_id
_entity_poly.type
_entity_poly.pdbx_seq_one_letter_code
_entity_poly.pdbx_strand_id
1 'polypeptide(L)'
;TPCFLKVYTYHAHPFQRMFRQGRSFFECRNLLLFRELGLPSAKVLAWGKQRNFLGRITEEFIVTESVPAAVPLDTFVRKNGLTELQSARIARTVGLWLRKLHLINFYHKDLHWRNILIHKETSGLKLTFIDCPKGDFHSFGPTRRHWRLKDCATLDKYASILVSDRARAIFLKSYLNQGCDSSEFKTWVRRIEDLRTVRFDRRKGRTKVKPLDTPD
;
A
#
# COMPACT_ATOMS: atom_id res chain seq x y z
N THR A 1 -6.24 -25.01 -0.34
CA THR A 1 -5.49 -23.89 0.25
C THR A 1 -6.44 -22.90 0.86
N PRO A 2 -6.17 -22.35 2.06
CA PRO A 2 -7.00 -21.30 2.64
C PRO A 2 -7.08 -20.07 1.71
N CYS A 3 -8.24 -19.44 1.63
CA CYS A 3 -8.48 -18.26 0.80
C CYS A 3 -9.22 -17.16 1.58
N PHE A 4 -9.11 -15.94 1.09
CA PHE A 4 -9.88 -14.78 1.56
C PHE A 4 -10.89 -14.37 0.50
N LEU A 5 -12.16 -14.26 0.89
CA LEU A 5 -13.25 -13.75 0.08
C LEU A 5 -13.60 -12.32 0.53
N LYS A 6 -13.52 -11.36 -0.37
CA LYS A 6 -14.08 -10.01 -0.16
C LYS A 6 -15.32 -9.86 -1.03
N VAL A 7 -16.46 -9.59 -0.41
CA VAL A 7 -17.73 -9.30 -1.09
C VAL A 7 -18.10 -7.84 -0.89
N TYR A 8 -18.51 -7.17 -1.95
CA TYR A 8 -18.98 -5.79 -1.92
C TYR A 8 -20.40 -5.74 -2.48
N THR A 9 -21.35 -5.32 -1.66
CA THR A 9 -22.75 -5.10 -2.05
C THR A 9 -23.04 -3.60 -2.15
N TYR A 10 -23.89 -3.23 -3.11
CA TYR A 10 -24.24 -1.83 -3.37
C TYR A 10 -25.76 -1.63 -3.34
N HIS A 11 -26.23 -0.99 -2.26
CA HIS A 11 -27.61 -0.54 -2.12
C HIS A 11 -27.71 0.94 -2.53
N ALA A 12 -28.82 1.33 -3.18
CA ALA A 12 -28.89 2.34 -4.23
C ALA A 12 -28.51 3.82 -3.89
N HIS A 13 -27.92 4.50 -4.88
CA HIS A 13 -28.26 5.88 -5.30
C HIS A 13 -28.41 5.90 -6.83
N PRO A 14 -29.43 6.56 -7.40
CA PRO A 14 -29.96 6.25 -8.73
C PRO A 14 -29.07 6.60 -9.93
N PHE A 15 -27.95 7.31 -9.76
CA PHE A 15 -27.07 7.69 -10.90
C PHE A 15 -25.59 7.40 -10.66
N GLN A 16 -25.23 6.83 -9.51
CA GLN A 16 -23.83 6.51 -9.24
C GLN A 16 -23.46 5.17 -9.92
N ARG A 17 -22.36 5.18 -10.70
CA ARG A 17 -21.58 3.99 -11.14
C ARG A 17 -22.05 3.21 -12.37
N MET A 18 -22.94 3.73 -13.22
CA MET A 18 -23.36 3.05 -14.44
C MET A 18 -22.18 2.69 -15.39
N PHE A 19 -21.11 3.49 -15.38
CA PHE A 19 -19.92 3.28 -16.23
C PHE A 19 -18.63 3.02 -15.44
N ARG A 20 -18.71 2.82 -14.12
CA ARG A 20 -17.51 2.57 -13.31
C ARG A 20 -17.19 1.08 -13.28
N GLN A 21 -15.93 0.75 -13.49
CA GLN A 21 -15.43 -0.59 -13.14
C GLN A 21 -15.50 -0.79 -11.62
N GLY A 22 -15.71 -2.03 -11.21
CA GLY A 22 -15.84 -2.42 -9.81
C GLY A 22 -14.51 -2.45 -9.07
N ARG A 23 -14.54 -2.43 -7.74
CA ARG A 23 -13.34 -2.52 -6.88
C ARG A 23 -12.63 -3.85 -7.07
N SER A 24 -13.38 -4.95 -7.21
CA SER A 24 -12.84 -6.29 -7.43
C SER A 24 -12.00 -6.36 -8.71
N PHE A 25 -12.46 -5.71 -9.79
CA PHE A 25 -11.74 -5.63 -11.06
C PHE A 25 -10.41 -4.88 -10.90
N PHE A 26 -10.43 -3.69 -10.28
CA PHE A 26 -9.20 -2.93 -10.07
C PHE A 26 -8.21 -3.66 -9.16
N GLU A 27 -8.69 -4.30 -8.09
CA GLU A 27 -7.85 -5.09 -7.21
C GLU A 27 -7.22 -6.28 -7.94
N CYS A 28 -8.01 -7.03 -8.71
CA CYS A 28 -7.51 -8.12 -9.54
C CYS A 28 -6.45 -7.65 -10.54
N ARG A 29 -6.77 -6.62 -11.34
CA ARG A 29 -5.85 -6.02 -12.32
C ARG A 29 -4.52 -5.61 -11.67
N ASN A 30 -4.59 -4.97 -10.51
CA ASN A 30 -3.40 -4.44 -9.85
C ASN A 30 -2.55 -5.54 -9.20
N LEU A 31 -3.17 -6.58 -8.62
CA LEU A 31 -2.44 -7.75 -8.11
C LEU A 31 -1.77 -8.55 -9.23
N LEU A 32 -2.43 -8.69 -10.39
CA LEU A 32 -1.82 -9.29 -11.58
C LEU A 32 -0.65 -8.46 -12.10
N LEU A 33 -0.80 -7.13 -12.18
CA LEU A 33 0.29 -6.22 -12.53
C LEU A 33 1.50 -6.37 -11.57
N PHE A 34 1.26 -6.48 -10.27
CA PHE A 34 2.35 -6.68 -9.30
C PHE A 34 3.12 -7.98 -9.58
N ARG A 35 2.42 -9.07 -9.88
CA ARG A 35 3.04 -10.34 -10.29
C ARG A 35 3.87 -10.20 -11.57
N GLU A 36 3.34 -9.54 -12.60
CA GLU A 36 4.07 -9.29 -13.86
C GLU A 36 5.34 -8.46 -13.61
N LEU A 37 5.30 -7.53 -12.66
CA LEU A 37 6.45 -6.77 -12.21
C LEU A 37 7.35 -7.55 -11.23
N GLY A 38 7.11 -8.84 -10.98
CA GLY A 38 7.88 -9.63 -10.01
C GLY A 38 7.81 -9.11 -8.57
N LEU A 39 6.75 -8.35 -8.23
CA LEU A 39 6.48 -7.90 -6.87
C LEU A 39 5.62 -8.96 -6.17
N PRO A 40 6.09 -9.54 -5.05
CA PRO A 40 5.30 -10.46 -4.24
C PRO A 40 3.93 -9.87 -3.91
N SER A 41 2.87 -10.57 -4.29
CA SER A 41 1.49 -10.14 -4.08
C SER A 41 0.57 -11.35 -3.90
N ALA A 42 -0.56 -11.16 -3.21
CA ALA A 42 -1.55 -12.22 -3.05
C ALA A 42 -2.03 -12.75 -4.40
N LYS A 43 -2.09 -14.08 -4.52
CA LYS A 43 -2.55 -14.74 -5.75
C LYS A 43 -4.07 -14.59 -5.86
N VAL A 44 -4.54 -13.98 -6.94
CA VAL A 44 -5.96 -13.97 -7.28
C VAL A 44 -6.36 -15.36 -7.76
N LEU A 45 -7.41 -15.92 -7.15
CA LEU A 45 -8.00 -17.21 -7.50
C LEU A 45 -9.25 -17.03 -8.36
N ALA A 46 -10.08 -16.06 -8.00
CA ALA A 46 -11.30 -15.72 -8.74
C ALA A 46 -11.69 -14.27 -8.47
N TRP A 47 -12.46 -13.68 -9.37
CA TRP A 47 -13.17 -12.43 -9.13
C TRP A 47 -14.42 -12.42 -10.00
N GLY A 48 -15.43 -11.65 -9.59
CA GLY A 48 -16.69 -11.58 -10.32
C GLY A 48 -17.49 -10.36 -9.95
N LYS A 49 -18.45 -10.02 -10.81
CA LYS A 49 -19.40 -8.93 -10.58
C LYS A 49 -20.76 -9.30 -11.14
N GLN A 50 -21.81 -9.00 -10.40
CA GLN A 50 -23.19 -9.09 -10.85
C GLN A 50 -23.68 -7.70 -11.26
N ARG A 51 -24.48 -7.66 -12.33
CA ARG A 51 -25.15 -6.44 -12.78
C ARG A 51 -26.66 -6.63 -12.79
N ASN A 52 -27.40 -5.56 -12.50
CA ASN A 52 -28.84 -5.53 -12.73
C ASN A 52 -29.17 -5.32 -14.21
N PHE A 53 -30.47 -5.35 -14.55
CA PHE A 53 -30.95 -5.14 -15.92
C PHE A 53 -30.53 -3.78 -16.52
N LEU A 54 -30.26 -2.76 -15.69
CA LEU A 54 -29.76 -1.45 -16.09
C LEU A 54 -28.22 -1.41 -16.26
N GLY A 55 -27.53 -2.55 -16.22
CA GLY A 55 -26.09 -2.66 -16.39
C GLY A 55 -25.24 -2.20 -15.18
N ARG A 56 -25.87 -1.89 -14.04
CA ARG A 56 -25.18 -1.39 -12.84
C ARG A 56 -24.67 -2.54 -11.99
N ILE A 57 -23.47 -2.41 -11.44
CA ILE A 57 -22.90 -3.41 -10.51
C ILE A 57 -23.69 -3.38 -9.20
N THR A 58 -24.32 -4.51 -8.85
CA THR A 58 -25.07 -4.71 -7.60
C THR A 58 -24.23 -5.39 -6.54
N GLU A 59 -23.43 -6.36 -6.97
CA GLU A 59 -22.53 -7.13 -6.13
C GLU A 59 -21.24 -7.40 -6.89
N GLU A 60 -20.13 -7.49 -6.18
CA GLU A 60 -18.87 -7.95 -6.72
C GLU A 60 -18.03 -8.65 -5.65
N PHE A 61 -17.14 -9.53 -6.08
CA PHE A 61 -16.27 -10.25 -5.18
C PHE A 61 -14.87 -10.46 -5.77
N ILE A 62 -13.92 -10.68 -4.87
CA ILE A 62 -12.58 -11.17 -5.21
C ILE A 62 -12.18 -12.24 -4.19
N VAL A 63 -11.58 -13.32 -4.70
CA VAL A 63 -11.01 -14.41 -3.92
C VAL A 63 -9.51 -14.41 -4.13
N THR A 64 -8.76 -14.28 -3.03
CA THR A 64 -7.29 -14.38 -3.05
C THR A 64 -6.83 -15.54 -2.20
N GLU A 65 -5.71 -16.16 -2.58
CA GLU A 65 -5.02 -17.14 -1.76
C GLU A 65 -4.52 -16.48 -0.48
N SER A 66 -4.73 -17.13 0.66
CA SER A 66 -4.17 -16.69 1.93
C SER A 66 -2.66 -16.90 1.93
N VAL A 67 -1.91 -15.91 2.42
CA VAL A 67 -0.46 -16.05 2.64
C VAL A 67 -0.25 -16.70 4.00
N PRO A 68 0.21 -17.96 4.08
CA PRO A 68 0.27 -18.70 5.34
C PRO A 68 1.17 -18.00 6.37
N ALA A 69 0.71 -17.96 7.63
CA ALA A 69 1.41 -17.35 8.76
C ALA A 69 1.81 -15.86 8.57
N ALA A 70 1.25 -15.18 7.57
CA ALA A 70 1.53 -13.77 7.34
C ALA A 70 0.56 -12.87 8.08
N VAL A 71 1.11 -11.80 8.62
CA VAL A 71 0.38 -10.78 9.36
C VAL A 71 0.66 -9.41 8.75
N PRO A 72 -0.22 -8.41 8.96
CA PRO A 72 0.05 -7.04 8.55
C PRO A 72 1.36 -6.50 9.13
N LEU A 73 2.12 -5.73 8.34
CA LEU A 73 3.45 -5.23 8.74
C LEU A 73 3.40 -4.38 10.00
N ASP A 74 2.40 -3.49 10.12
CA ASP A 74 2.21 -2.69 11.33
C ASP A 74 1.94 -3.56 12.57
N THR A 75 1.12 -4.59 12.44
CA THR A 75 0.88 -5.56 13.53
C THR A 75 2.16 -6.28 13.93
N PHE A 76 2.94 -6.76 12.95
CA PHE A 76 4.20 -7.45 13.22
C PHE A 76 5.21 -6.57 13.96
N VAL A 77 5.43 -5.35 13.45
CA VAL A 77 6.44 -4.43 14.00
C VAL A 77 6.04 -3.95 15.40
N ARG A 78 4.75 -3.72 15.65
CA ARG A 78 4.26 -3.37 16.99
C ARG A 78 4.48 -4.48 18.01
N LYS A 79 4.22 -5.73 17.63
CA LYS A 79 4.30 -6.87 18.53
C LYS A 79 5.74 -7.32 18.78
N ASN A 80 6.58 -7.32 17.75
CA ASN A 80 7.90 -7.94 17.80
C ASN A 80 9.07 -6.94 17.76
N GLY A 81 8.80 -5.68 17.38
CA GLY A 81 9.84 -4.76 16.96
C GLY A 81 10.54 -5.22 15.67
N LEU A 82 11.58 -4.49 15.29
CA LEU A 82 12.51 -4.88 14.23
C LEU A 82 13.93 -4.57 14.69
N THR A 83 14.87 -5.44 14.38
CA THR A 83 16.29 -5.07 14.48
C THR A 83 16.62 -3.99 13.45
N GLU A 84 17.73 -3.27 13.64
CA GLU A 84 18.17 -2.24 12.70
C GLU A 84 18.40 -2.84 11.30
N LEU A 85 19.00 -4.03 11.22
CA LEU A 85 19.23 -4.74 9.97
C LEU A 85 17.92 -5.14 9.27
N GLN A 86 16.92 -5.63 10.02
CA GLN A 86 15.62 -5.96 9.48
C GLN A 86 14.90 -4.72 8.95
N SER A 87 14.90 -3.64 9.74
CA SER A 87 14.32 -2.35 9.36
C SER A 87 14.96 -1.80 8.08
N ALA A 88 16.29 -1.85 7.98
CA ALA A 88 17.02 -1.42 6.80
C ALA A 88 16.67 -2.24 5.55
N ARG A 89 16.60 -3.58 5.68
CA ARG A 89 16.24 -4.48 4.57
C ARG A 89 14.81 -4.27 4.08
N ILE A 90 13.85 -4.15 5.01
CA ILE A 90 12.45 -3.86 4.68
C ILE A 90 12.33 -2.50 4.00
N ALA A 91 12.93 -1.45 4.58
CA ALA A 91 12.92 -0.10 4.02
C ALA A 91 13.48 -0.05 2.59
N ARG A 92 14.62 -0.71 2.36
CA ARG A 92 15.23 -0.83 1.03
C ARG A 92 14.28 -1.53 0.05
N THR A 93 13.72 -2.67 0.45
CA THR A 93 12.82 -3.48 -0.37
C THR A 93 11.58 -2.69 -0.79
N VAL A 94 10.88 -2.08 0.18
CA VAL A 94 9.68 -1.28 -0.08
C VAL A 94 10.00 -0.06 -0.93
N GLY A 95 11.16 0.59 -0.72
CA GLY A 95 11.61 1.72 -1.55
C GLY A 95 11.82 1.33 -3.02
N LEU A 96 12.45 0.18 -3.27
CA LEU A 96 12.66 -0.35 -4.61
C LEU A 96 11.34 -0.77 -5.30
N TRP A 97 10.44 -1.42 -4.55
CA TRP A 97 9.12 -1.79 -5.07
C TRP A 97 8.30 -0.57 -5.47
N LEU A 98 8.24 0.44 -4.60
CA LEU A 98 7.52 1.67 -4.90
C LEU A 98 8.14 2.43 -6.08
N ARG A 99 9.47 2.42 -6.21
CA ARG A 99 10.15 2.97 -7.40
C ARG A 99 9.69 2.26 -8.67
N LYS A 100 9.67 0.93 -8.67
CA LYS A 100 9.26 0.12 -9.83
C LYS A 100 7.82 0.47 -10.28
N LEU A 101 6.90 0.61 -9.33
CA LEU A 101 5.52 1.05 -9.61
C LEU A 101 5.48 2.46 -10.20
N HIS A 102 6.15 3.43 -9.57
CA HIS A 102 6.12 4.82 -10.02
C HIS A 102 6.84 5.06 -11.35
N LEU A 103 7.83 4.22 -11.72
CA LEU A 103 8.50 4.30 -13.03
C LEU A 103 7.56 4.02 -14.20
N ILE A 104 6.59 3.13 -14.02
CA ILE A 104 5.54 2.85 -15.03
C ILE A 104 4.32 3.75 -14.87
N ASN A 105 4.43 4.84 -14.10
CA ASN A 105 3.34 5.77 -13.75
C ASN A 105 2.14 5.10 -13.03
N PHE A 106 2.35 3.96 -12.37
CA PHE A 106 1.35 3.33 -11.52
C PHE A 106 1.50 3.83 -10.09
N TYR A 107 0.40 4.27 -9.46
CA TYR A 107 0.37 4.72 -8.08
C TYR A 107 -0.56 3.83 -7.26
N HIS A 108 -0.12 3.42 -6.07
CA HIS A 108 -0.87 2.50 -5.22
C HIS A 108 -2.06 3.21 -4.54
N LYS A 109 -1.92 4.51 -4.22
CA LYS A 109 -2.90 5.43 -3.61
C LYS A 109 -3.45 5.07 -2.23
N ASP A 110 -3.06 3.91 -1.70
CA ASP A 110 -3.53 3.34 -0.43
C ASP A 110 -2.47 2.44 0.22
N LEU A 111 -1.19 2.82 0.09
CA LEU A 111 -0.04 2.02 0.51
C LEU A 111 0.19 2.09 2.04
N HIS A 112 -0.81 1.68 2.81
CA HIS A 112 -0.72 1.53 4.25
C HIS A 112 0.07 0.27 4.62
N TRP A 113 0.74 0.27 5.77
CA TRP A 113 1.49 -0.91 6.25
C TRP A 113 0.61 -2.15 6.40
N ARG A 114 -0.68 -1.97 6.68
CA ARG A 114 -1.65 -3.08 6.72
C ARG A 114 -1.81 -3.83 5.39
N ASN A 115 -1.48 -3.17 4.28
CA ASN A 115 -1.53 -3.72 2.92
C ASN A 115 -0.20 -4.37 2.50
N ILE A 116 0.75 -4.46 3.44
CA ILE A 116 2.01 -5.19 3.28
C ILE A 116 1.99 -6.29 4.33
N LEU A 117 1.82 -7.53 3.89
CA LEU A 117 1.95 -8.69 4.76
C LEU A 117 3.43 -9.01 4.98
N ILE A 118 3.74 -9.50 6.17
CA ILE A 118 5.06 -9.99 6.56
C ILE A 118 4.94 -11.35 7.24
N HIS A 119 5.86 -12.25 6.92
CA HIS A 119 6.02 -13.52 7.63
C HIS A 119 7.49 -13.90 7.71
N LYS A 120 7.80 -14.78 8.67
CA LYS A 120 9.13 -15.37 8.83
C LYS A 120 9.24 -16.61 7.95
N GLU A 121 10.35 -16.73 7.24
CA GLU A 121 10.82 -17.96 6.60
C GLU A 121 12.24 -18.27 7.05
N THR A 122 12.74 -19.46 6.71
CA THR A 122 14.12 -19.89 6.97
C THR A 122 15.16 -18.91 6.42
N SER A 123 14.85 -18.26 5.29
CA SER A 123 15.74 -17.28 4.63
C SER A 123 15.62 -15.84 5.17
N GLY A 124 14.68 -15.57 6.08
CA GLY A 124 14.44 -14.27 6.68
C GLY A 124 12.99 -13.81 6.60
N LEU A 125 12.78 -12.49 6.66
CA LEU A 125 11.45 -11.89 6.59
C LEU A 125 11.04 -11.70 5.12
N LYS A 126 9.88 -12.24 4.75
CA LYS A 126 9.29 -12.01 3.43
C LYS A 126 8.13 -11.03 3.51
N LEU A 127 8.05 -10.17 2.51
CA LEU A 127 6.98 -9.19 2.34
C LEU A 127 6.07 -9.61 1.19
N THR A 128 4.79 -9.25 1.26
CA THR A 128 3.83 -9.50 0.18
C THR A 128 2.79 -8.39 0.15
N PHE A 129 2.55 -7.80 -1.02
CA PHE A 129 1.45 -6.84 -1.18
C PHE A 129 0.09 -7.53 -1.19
N ILE A 130 -0.88 -6.89 -0.54
CA ILE A 130 -2.29 -7.24 -0.62
C ILE A 130 -3.10 -5.97 -0.89
N ASP A 131 -4.36 -6.13 -1.29
CA ASP A 131 -5.37 -5.07 -1.30
C ASP A 131 -4.94 -3.76 -2.01
N CYS A 132 -5.14 -3.69 -3.32
CA CYS A 132 -4.89 -2.48 -4.10
C CYS A 132 -6.08 -2.06 -5.00
N PRO A 133 -7.33 -1.93 -4.51
CA PRO A 133 -8.48 -1.57 -5.35
C PRO A 133 -8.44 -0.12 -5.87
N LYS A 134 -7.64 0.77 -5.26
CA LYS A 134 -7.53 2.20 -5.64
C LYS A 134 -6.37 2.50 -6.59
N GLY A 135 -5.43 1.56 -6.73
CA GLY A 135 -4.22 1.76 -7.51
C GLY A 135 -4.55 1.97 -8.98
N ASP A 136 -3.84 2.89 -9.63
CA ASP A 136 -4.10 3.20 -11.04
C ASP A 136 -2.96 3.96 -11.70
N PHE A 137 -3.02 4.02 -13.03
CA PHE A 137 -2.08 4.76 -13.86
C PHE A 137 -2.46 6.25 -13.94
N HIS A 138 -1.49 7.15 -13.78
CA HIS A 138 -1.67 8.59 -14.00
C HIS A 138 -0.50 9.15 -14.82
N SER A 139 -0.76 9.53 -16.07
CA SER A 139 0.28 10.03 -16.98
C SER A 139 0.48 11.55 -16.94
N PHE A 140 -0.44 12.31 -16.36
CA PHE A 140 -0.36 13.78 -16.37
C PHE A 140 0.69 14.33 -15.39
N GLY A 141 1.68 15.07 -15.90
CA GLY A 141 2.91 15.48 -15.21
C GLY A 141 2.73 16.01 -13.77
N PRO A 142 1.96 17.09 -13.54
CA PRO A 142 1.72 17.64 -12.20
C PRO A 142 1.10 16.64 -11.21
N THR A 143 0.23 15.74 -11.69
CA THR A 143 -0.41 14.73 -10.82
C THR A 143 0.57 13.63 -10.40
N ARG A 144 1.59 13.32 -11.22
CA ARG A 144 2.59 12.29 -10.90
C ARG A 144 3.31 12.57 -9.60
N ARG A 145 3.87 13.78 -9.44
CA ARG A 145 4.60 14.15 -8.22
C ARG A 145 3.68 14.11 -6.99
N HIS A 146 2.44 14.57 -7.14
CA HIS A 146 1.45 14.50 -6.06
C HIS A 146 1.19 13.05 -5.61
N TRP A 147 0.92 12.14 -6.54
CA TRP A 147 0.64 10.74 -6.22
C TRP A 147 1.85 10.01 -5.64
N ARG A 148 3.05 10.28 -6.17
CA ARG A 148 4.31 9.78 -5.60
C ARG A 148 4.47 10.20 -4.14
N LEU A 149 4.29 11.49 -3.85
CA LEU A 149 4.39 12.03 -2.48
C LEU A 149 3.31 11.43 -1.58
N LYS A 150 2.10 11.22 -2.08
CA LYS A 150 1.00 10.64 -1.31
C LYS A 150 1.27 9.20 -0.89
N ASP A 151 1.82 8.37 -1.76
CA ASP A 151 2.19 6.99 -1.41
C ASP A 151 3.34 6.98 -0.39
N CYS A 152 4.38 7.81 -0.61
CA CYS A 152 5.46 7.98 0.36
C CYS A 152 4.97 8.45 1.74
N ALA A 153 4.09 9.47 1.79
CA ALA A 153 3.54 9.99 3.04
C ALA A 153 2.62 8.98 3.75
N THR A 154 1.94 8.12 2.99
CA THR A 154 1.09 7.06 3.55
C THR A 154 1.92 5.98 4.24
N LEU A 155 3.07 5.61 3.66
CA LEU A 155 4.07 4.76 4.31
C LEU A 155 4.69 5.45 5.53
N ASP A 156 5.06 6.73 5.41
CA ASP A 156 5.74 7.47 6.47
C ASP A 156 4.88 7.66 7.72
N LYS A 157 3.54 7.62 7.59
CA LYS A 157 2.60 7.64 8.72
C LYS A 157 2.97 6.65 9.83
N TYR A 158 3.36 5.42 9.47
CA TYR A 158 3.78 4.41 10.44
C TYR A 158 5.30 4.43 10.62
N ALA A 159 6.06 4.71 9.56
CA ALA A 159 7.50 4.71 9.63
C ALA A 159 8.06 5.75 10.63
N SER A 160 7.44 6.93 10.71
CA SER A 160 7.86 8.00 11.63
C SER A 160 7.65 7.69 13.11
N ILE A 161 6.93 6.60 13.42
CA ILE A 161 6.60 6.20 14.80
C ILE A 161 7.26 4.88 15.15
N LEU A 162 7.36 3.95 14.19
CA LEU A 162 7.74 2.56 14.46
C LEU A 162 9.18 2.20 14.08
N VAL A 163 9.88 3.03 13.30
CA VAL A 163 11.27 2.75 12.89
C VAL A 163 12.15 3.99 12.98
N SER A 164 13.46 3.77 12.97
CA SER A 164 14.45 4.84 13.06
C SER A 164 14.51 5.72 11.80
N ASP A 165 14.99 6.95 11.96
CA ASP A 165 15.25 7.86 10.84
C ASP A 165 16.26 7.29 9.82
N ARG A 166 17.17 6.43 10.27
CA ARG A 166 18.07 5.69 9.38
C ARG A 166 17.30 4.78 8.43
N ALA A 167 16.30 4.04 8.92
CA ALA A 167 15.46 3.20 8.07
C ALA A 167 14.62 4.05 7.09
N ARG A 168 14.04 5.16 7.58
CA ARG A 168 13.31 6.12 6.73
C ARG A 168 14.20 6.68 5.60
N ALA A 169 15.44 7.03 5.93
CA ALA A 169 16.43 7.50 4.95
C ALA A 169 16.80 6.40 3.93
N ILE A 170 16.98 5.15 4.36
CA ILE A 170 17.27 4.01 3.47
C ILE A 170 16.13 3.78 2.48
N PHE A 171 14.87 3.85 2.93
CA PHE A 171 13.71 3.80 2.05
C PHE A 171 13.80 4.89 0.97
N LEU A 172 14.01 6.14 1.38
CA LEU A 172 14.01 7.26 0.46
C LEU A 172 15.19 7.22 -0.53
N LYS A 173 16.39 6.82 -0.08
CA LYS A 173 17.56 6.60 -0.95
C LYS A 173 17.27 5.55 -2.01
N SER A 174 16.70 4.41 -1.60
CA SER A 174 16.35 3.30 -2.50
C SER A 174 15.26 3.68 -3.49
N TYR A 175 14.30 4.50 -3.05
CA TYR A 175 13.20 4.96 -3.87
C TYR A 175 13.64 6.02 -4.91
N LEU A 176 14.39 7.04 -4.49
CA LEU A 176 14.87 8.09 -5.39
C LEU A 176 16.06 7.64 -6.25
N ASN A 177 16.77 6.60 -5.83
CA ASN A 177 18.08 6.21 -6.36
C ASN A 177 19.09 7.37 -6.26
N GLN A 178 19.14 7.99 -5.09
CA GLN A 178 20.00 9.15 -4.81
C GLN A 178 20.58 9.08 -3.38
N GLY A 179 21.73 9.71 -3.19
CA GLY A 179 22.36 9.89 -1.88
C GLY A 179 21.63 10.92 -0.99
N CYS A 180 21.96 10.96 0.29
CA CYS A 180 21.34 11.89 1.25
C CYS A 180 21.73 13.35 1.02
N ASP A 181 22.86 13.59 0.36
CA ASP A 181 23.38 14.93 0.15
C ASP A 181 22.70 15.67 -1.00
N SER A 182 21.98 14.94 -1.85
CA SER A 182 21.28 15.53 -3.00
C SER A 182 20.19 16.50 -2.56
N SER A 183 20.05 17.60 -3.31
CA SER A 183 19.01 18.60 -3.10
C SER A 183 17.61 18.00 -3.24
N GLU A 184 17.44 17.03 -4.14
CA GLU A 184 16.19 16.31 -4.31
C GLU A 184 15.88 15.45 -3.07
N PHE A 185 16.82 14.69 -2.52
CA PHE A 185 16.59 13.90 -1.30
C PHE A 185 16.08 14.79 -0.16
N LYS A 186 16.79 15.89 0.13
CA LYS A 186 16.42 16.86 1.18
C LYS A 186 15.05 17.48 0.93
N THR A 187 14.73 17.79 -0.33
CA THR A 187 13.41 18.31 -0.73
C THR A 187 12.30 17.28 -0.50
N TRP A 188 12.55 16.01 -0.80
CA TRP A 188 11.56 14.95 -0.62
C TRP A 188 11.32 14.61 0.85
N VAL A 189 12.36 14.60 1.69
CA VAL A 189 12.19 14.46 3.15
C VAL A 189 11.17 15.47 3.66
N ARG A 190 11.42 16.77 3.41
CA ARG A 190 10.54 17.85 3.84
C ARG A 190 9.11 17.69 3.32
N ARG A 191 8.95 17.42 2.01
CA ARG A 191 7.62 17.31 1.39
C ARG A 191 6.82 16.09 1.87
N ILE A 192 7.49 14.98 2.15
CA ILE A 192 6.84 13.79 2.72
C ILE A 192 6.35 14.13 4.13
N GLU A 193 7.18 14.77 4.94
CA GLU A 193 6.85 15.17 6.31
C GLU A 193 5.71 16.19 6.35
N ASP A 194 5.76 17.23 5.51
CA ASP A 194 4.69 18.22 5.38
C ASP A 194 3.35 17.56 5.01
N LEU A 195 3.37 16.67 4.00
CA LEU A 195 2.16 16.02 3.53
C LEU A 195 1.62 15.01 4.56
N ARG A 196 2.49 14.24 5.22
CA ARG A 196 2.12 13.33 6.31
C ARG A 196 1.48 14.14 7.43
N THR A 197 2.12 15.23 7.85
CA THR A 197 1.65 16.10 8.92
C THR A 197 0.28 16.67 8.60
N VAL A 198 0.08 17.21 7.39
CA VAL A 198 -1.21 17.75 6.96
C VAL A 198 -2.31 16.67 6.88
N ARG A 199 -2.00 15.48 6.35
CA ARG A 199 -3.01 14.42 6.15
C ARG A 199 -3.36 13.65 7.43
N PHE A 200 -2.38 13.39 8.27
CA PHE A 200 -2.49 12.42 9.35
C PHE A 200 -2.31 13.03 10.73
N ASP A 201 -1.46 14.04 10.89
CA ASP A 201 -1.06 14.56 12.21
C ASP A 201 -1.88 15.80 12.60
N ARG A 202 -2.24 16.67 11.64
CA ARG A 202 -3.02 17.92 11.88
C ARG A 202 -4.50 17.70 12.15
N ARG A 203 -5.05 16.52 11.85
CA ARG A 203 -6.44 16.18 12.22
C ARG A 203 -6.50 15.61 13.65
N LYS A 204 -6.34 16.54 14.61
CA LYS A 204 -6.61 16.50 16.07
C LYS A 204 -5.57 15.80 16.95
N GLY A 205 -5.44 16.29 18.20
CA GLY A 205 -4.70 15.72 19.33
C GLY A 205 -5.13 14.30 19.74
N ARG A 206 -5.11 13.38 18.78
CA ARG A 206 -5.21 11.93 18.89
C ARG A 206 -4.42 11.39 17.71
N THR A 207 -3.21 10.91 17.96
CA THR A 207 -2.41 10.18 16.97
C THR A 207 -3.28 9.09 16.34
N LYS A 208 -3.55 9.14 15.03
CA LYS A 208 -4.35 8.13 14.29
C LYS A 208 -3.60 6.82 14.04
N VAL A 209 -2.72 6.49 14.95
CA VAL A 209 -2.23 5.14 15.13
C VAL A 209 -3.13 4.54 16.21
N LYS A 210 -3.92 3.53 15.85
CA LYS A 210 -4.71 2.79 16.84
C LYS A 210 -3.76 2.39 18.00
N PRO A 211 -4.09 2.70 19.26
CA PRO A 211 -3.35 2.20 20.41
C PRO A 211 -3.29 0.67 20.39
N LEU A 212 -2.30 0.11 21.09
CA LEU A 212 -1.90 -1.31 21.06
C LEU A 212 -3.06 -2.32 21.21
N ASP A 213 -4.18 -1.93 21.84
CA ASP A 213 -5.24 -2.84 22.28
C ASP A 213 -6.61 -2.63 21.62
N THR A 214 -6.70 -1.97 20.47
CA THR A 214 -8.00 -1.81 19.78
C THR A 214 -8.17 -2.85 18.66
N PRO A 215 -9.03 -3.89 18.82
CA PRO A 215 -9.32 -4.83 17.75
C PRO A 215 -9.97 -4.13 16.54
N ASP A 216 -9.85 -4.77 15.38
CA ASP A 216 -10.38 -4.27 14.10
C ASP A 216 -11.90 -4.35 13.98
#